data_AF-A0A8J4TRD6-F1
#
_entry.id   AF-A0A8J4TRD6-F1
#
_cell.length_a   1.000
_cell.length_b   1.000
_cell.length_c   1.000
_cell.angle_alpha   90.00
_cell.angle_beta   90.00
_cell.angle_gamma   90.00
#
_symmetry.space_group_name_H-M   'P 1'
#
loop_
_entity.id
_entity.type
_entity.pdbx_description
1 polymer ?
#
loop_
_entity_poly.entity_id
_entity_poly.type
_entity_poly.pdbx_seq_one_letter_code
_entity_poly.pdbx_strand_id
1 'polypeptide(L)'
;FWLKQSSYEEQPVVQFQYEMLMVAVTSVTGDYVAWSTFSNFNTLLGDKLRIPTVSVQEIDRNGDGKADRLSLQLSVPLTSAEQIYSIQLLLTFSYQLRRMAAVVMQSMVLLQSSSPVPMSQLFISGDLKLQQKEPLSHRGLHTDYNVSVIDSASPFASSYDLTSIIRNYQERN
;
A
#
# COMPACT_ATOMS: atom_id res chain seq x y z
N PHE A 1 37.77 -24.71 -12.57
CA PHE A 1 37.02 -24.16 -11.41
C PHE A 1 35.53 -24.35 -11.70
N TRP A 2 34.76 -24.96 -10.78
CA TRP A 2 33.31 -25.17 -10.97
C TRP A 2 32.53 -24.05 -10.26
N LEU A 3 31.55 -23.46 -10.94
CA LEU A 3 30.72 -22.39 -10.40
C LEU A 3 29.76 -22.98 -9.35
N LYS A 4 29.89 -22.56 -8.10
CA LYS A 4 29.04 -23.03 -6.99
C LYS A 4 27.82 -22.15 -6.76
N GLN A 5 27.90 -20.87 -7.12
CA GLN A 5 26.84 -19.88 -6.92
C GLN A 5 26.91 -18.80 -8.00
N SER A 6 25.75 -18.32 -8.43
CA SER A 6 25.56 -17.19 -9.33
C SER A 6 24.46 -16.30 -8.76
N SER A 7 24.67 -14.99 -8.76
CA SER A 7 23.65 -13.99 -8.40
C SER A 7 23.05 -13.37 -9.66
N TYR A 8 21.78 -13.00 -9.59
CA TYR A 8 21.04 -12.38 -10.67
C TYR A 8 20.21 -11.22 -10.14
N GLU A 9 20.31 -10.06 -10.78
CA GLU A 9 19.50 -8.89 -10.48
C GLU A 9 18.54 -8.61 -11.65
N GLU A 10 17.28 -8.33 -11.32
CA GLU A 10 16.24 -7.97 -12.27
C GLU A 10 15.52 -6.74 -11.76
N GLN A 11 15.23 -5.80 -12.66
CA GLN A 11 14.34 -4.69 -12.38
C GLN A 11 12.89 -5.20 -12.49
N PRO A 12 12.15 -5.29 -11.38
CA PRO A 12 10.77 -5.76 -11.39
C PRO A 12 9.84 -4.78 -12.11
N VAL A 13 8.69 -5.30 -12.53
CA VAL A 13 7.56 -4.47 -12.92
C VAL A 13 6.73 -4.24 -11.66
N VAL A 14 6.71 -3.00 -11.18
CA VAL A 14 5.87 -2.57 -10.07
C VAL A 14 4.76 -1.68 -10.62
N GLN A 15 3.52 -2.00 -10.31
CA GLN A 15 2.35 -1.23 -10.73
C GLN A 15 1.52 -0.89 -9.51
N PHE A 16 1.15 0.38 -9.37
CA PHE A 16 0.20 0.77 -8.34
C PHE A 16 -1.20 0.26 -8.70
N GLN A 17 -1.86 -0.45 -7.78
CA GLN A 17 -3.18 -1.05 -8.08
C GLN A 17 -4.34 -0.07 -7.91
N TYR A 18 -4.05 1.19 -7.59
CA TYR A 18 -5.06 2.19 -7.27
C TYR A 18 -5.98 1.78 -6.11
N GLU A 19 -5.51 0.87 -5.24
CA GLU A 19 -6.21 0.54 -4.01
C GLU A 19 -5.55 1.25 -2.83
N MET A 20 -6.38 1.99 -2.10
CA MET A 20 -5.94 2.82 -0.99
C MET A 20 -6.90 2.65 0.18
N LEU A 21 -6.36 2.61 1.39
CA LEU A 21 -7.12 2.68 2.63
C LEU A 21 -6.43 3.69 3.54
N MET A 22 -7.17 4.72 3.93
CA MET A 22 -6.69 5.84 4.73
C MET A 22 -7.52 5.94 6.00
N VAL A 23 -6.83 6.07 7.13
CA VAL A 23 -7.40 6.32 8.45
C VAL A 23 -6.65 7.49 9.07
N ALA A 24 -7.37 8.55 9.43
CA ALA A 24 -6.81 9.72 10.09
C ALA A 24 -7.48 9.94 11.44
N VAL A 25 -6.69 10.03 12.50
CA VAL A 25 -7.18 10.31 13.85
C VAL A 25 -7.39 11.81 14.00
N THR A 26 -8.61 12.22 14.34
CA THR A 26 -9.04 13.63 14.39
C THR A 26 -9.10 14.21 15.81
N SER A 27 -8.93 13.38 16.84
CA SER A 27 -8.96 13.81 18.23
C SER A 27 -8.07 12.96 19.12
N VAL A 28 -7.53 13.58 20.18
CA VAL A 28 -6.87 12.89 21.31
C VAL A 28 -7.81 11.95 22.07
N THR A 29 -9.13 12.10 21.93
CA THR A 29 -10.13 11.19 22.51
C THR A 29 -10.36 9.93 21.68
N GLY A 30 -9.68 9.77 20.53
CA GLY A 30 -9.75 8.59 19.68
C GLY A 30 -10.80 8.65 18.56
N ASP A 31 -11.32 9.84 18.26
CA ASP A 31 -12.15 10.02 17.07
C ASP A 31 -11.30 9.94 15.79
N TYR A 32 -11.90 9.45 14.71
CA TYR A 32 -11.20 9.22 13.46
C TYR A 32 -12.11 9.39 12.26
N VAL A 33 -11.49 9.76 11.15
CA VAL A 33 -12.08 9.75 9.82
C VAL A 33 -11.34 8.75 8.96
N ALA A 34 -12.04 8.16 8.01
CA ALA A 34 -11.43 7.19 7.11
C ALA A 34 -12.05 7.28 5.72
N TRP A 35 -11.33 6.71 4.76
CA TRP A 35 -11.79 6.52 3.39
C TRP A 35 -10.94 5.44 2.73
N SER A 36 -11.55 4.69 1.83
CA SER A 36 -10.82 3.78 0.97
C SER A 36 -11.37 3.79 -0.45
N THR A 37 -10.69 3.10 -1.35
CA THR A 37 -11.21 2.79 -2.69
C THR A 37 -12.22 1.63 -2.68
N PHE A 38 -12.43 0.99 -1.53
CA PHE A 38 -13.35 -0.13 -1.37
C PHE A 38 -14.74 0.35 -0.93
N SER A 39 -15.73 0.15 -1.80
CA SER A 39 -17.11 0.63 -1.56
C SER A 39 -17.74 0.05 -0.29
N ASN A 40 -17.47 -1.22 0.01
CA ASN A 40 -18.00 -1.90 1.19
C ASN A 40 -17.49 -1.23 2.48
N PHE A 41 -16.19 -0.97 2.57
CA PHE A 41 -15.62 -0.23 3.70
C PHE A 41 -16.22 1.16 3.84
N ASN A 42 -16.34 1.92 2.75
CA ASN A 42 -16.92 3.27 2.80
C ASN A 42 -18.36 3.27 3.28
N THR A 43 -19.14 2.24 2.96
CA THR A 43 -20.51 2.06 3.45
C THR A 43 -20.53 1.80 4.96
N LEU A 44 -19.57 1.03 5.47
CA LEU A 44 -19.44 0.71 6.90
C LEU A 44 -19.00 1.91 7.75
N LEU A 45 -18.36 2.93 7.15
CA LEU A 45 -17.84 4.10 7.88
C LEU A 45 -18.92 5.10 8.31
N GLY A 46 -20.05 5.17 7.59
CA GLY A 46 -21.13 6.12 7.89
C GLY A 46 -20.63 7.56 8.01
N ASP A 47 -20.90 8.20 9.16
CA ASP A 47 -20.54 9.60 9.43
C ASP A 47 -19.03 9.88 9.48
N LYS A 48 -18.21 8.83 9.67
CA LYS A 48 -16.74 8.91 9.70
C LYS A 48 -16.10 8.93 8.31
N LEU A 49 -16.90 8.78 7.26
CA LEU A 49 -16.43 8.85 5.88
C LEU A 49 -16.03 10.28 5.52
N ARG A 50 -14.79 10.45 5.04
CA ARG A 50 -14.32 11.71 4.46
C ARG A 50 -13.69 11.43 3.10
N ILE A 51 -14.41 11.74 2.03
CA ILE A 51 -13.95 11.48 0.66
C ILE A 51 -12.89 12.53 0.28
N PRO A 52 -11.62 12.14 0.08
CA PRO A 52 -10.57 13.06 -0.32
C PRO A 52 -10.56 13.29 -1.83
N THR A 53 -9.91 14.37 -2.25
CA THR A 53 -9.43 14.48 -3.64
C THR A 53 -8.13 13.71 -3.77
N VAL A 54 -8.03 12.83 -4.77
CA VAL A 54 -6.83 12.04 -5.03
C VAL A 54 -6.31 12.34 -6.43
N SER A 55 -5.02 12.63 -6.52
CA SER A 55 -4.28 12.72 -7.77
C SER A 55 -3.13 11.71 -7.74
N VAL A 56 -3.05 10.88 -8.78
CA VAL A 56 -2.03 9.84 -8.92
C VAL A 56 -1.33 10.03 -10.26
N GLN A 57 0.00 10.01 -10.24
CA GLN A 57 0.81 10.05 -11.45
C GLN A 57 1.91 9.00 -11.36
N GLU A 58 1.87 8.03 -12.26
CA GLU A 58 2.96 7.09 -12.50
C GLU A 58 3.84 7.63 -13.64
N ILE A 59 5.12 7.84 -13.37
CA ILE A 59 6.07 8.47 -14.29
C ILE A 59 7.07 7.41 -14.73
N ASP A 60 7.12 7.15 -16.03
CA ASP A 60 8.19 6.43 -16.73
C ASP A 60 9.18 7.48 -17.28
N ARG A 61 10.40 7.53 -16.73
CA ARG A 61 11.40 8.54 -17.12
C ARG A 61 12.26 8.08 -18.28
N ASN A 62 12.45 6.77 -18.44
CA ASN A 62 13.37 6.20 -19.43
C ASN A 62 12.63 5.66 -20.68
N GLY A 63 11.30 5.61 -20.65
CA GLY A 63 10.44 5.17 -21.74
C GLY A 63 10.45 3.65 -21.94
N ASP A 64 10.81 2.86 -20.92
CA ASP A 64 10.88 1.40 -21.01
C ASP A 64 9.54 0.69 -20.75
N GLY A 65 8.48 1.45 -20.47
CA GLY A 65 7.13 0.96 -20.17
C GLY A 65 6.93 0.55 -18.71
N LYS A 66 7.89 0.82 -17.82
CA LYS A 66 7.77 0.60 -16.37
C LYS A 66 7.71 1.94 -15.64
N ALA A 67 6.89 2.01 -14.60
CA ALA A 67 6.83 3.20 -13.76
C ALA A 67 8.10 3.30 -12.90
N ASP A 68 8.84 4.39 -13.02
CA ASP A 68 10.00 4.69 -12.19
C ASP A 68 9.61 5.44 -10.91
N ARG A 69 8.56 6.26 -10.98
CA ARG A 69 8.12 7.11 -9.87
C ARG A 69 6.61 7.17 -9.74
N LEU A 70 6.12 6.95 -8.53
CA LEU A 70 4.75 7.26 -8.14
C LEU A 70 4.71 8.63 -7.45
N SER A 71 3.88 9.54 -7.96
CA SER A 71 3.48 10.77 -7.27
C SER A 71 2.02 10.65 -6.87
N LEU A 72 1.78 10.61 -5.56
CA LEU A 72 0.45 10.52 -4.96
C LEU A 72 0.20 11.79 -4.16
N GLN A 73 -0.89 12.49 -4.48
CA GLN A 73 -1.38 13.62 -3.70
C GLN A 73 -2.80 13.31 -3.23
N LEU A 74 -3.01 13.41 -1.92
CA LEU A 74 -4.28 13.15 -1.27
C LEU A 74 -4.65 14.35 -0.41
N SER A 75 -5.84 14.92 -0.65
CA SER A 75 -6.35 16.10 0.05
C SER A 75 -7.67 15.77 0.72
N VAL A 76 -7.65 15.62 2.05
CA VAL A 76 -8.83 15.31 2.87
C VAL A 76 -9.57 16.60 3.21
N PRO A 77 -10.87 16.72 2.92
CA PRO A 77 -11.67 17.86 3.37
C PRO A 77 -11.95 17.72 4.87
N LEU A 78 -11.41 18.66 5.66
CA LEU A 78 -11.65 18.72 7.09
C LEU A 78 -12.71 19.78 7.41
N THR A 79 -13.54 19.50 8.41
CA THR A 79 -14.40 20.53 9.01
C THR A 79 -13.60 21.43 9.95
N SER A 80 -14.13 22.62 10.28
CA SER A 80 -13.43 23.60 11.13
C SER A 80 -13.11 23.11 12.55
N ALA A 81 -13.74 22.00 12.99
CA ALA A 81 -13.52 21.39 14.30
C ALA A 81 -12.58 20.16 14.24
N GLU A 82 -12.28 19.63 13.06
CA GLU A 82 -11.46 18.42 12.90
C GLU A 82 -9.97 18.79 12.75
N GLN A 83 -9.12 18.12 13.52
CA GLN A 83 -7.67 18.31 13.49
C GLN A 83 -6.97 16.96 13.36
N ILE A 84 -6.16 16.76 12.34
CA ILE A 84 -5.49 15.47 12.16
C ILE A 84 -4.25 15.37 13.06
N TYR A 85 -4.18 14.35 13.90
CA TYR A 85 -3.01 14.04 14.74
C TYR A 85 -2.20 12.85 14.23
N SER A 86 -2.85 11.91 13.55
CA SER A 86 -2.20 10.71 13.03
C SER A 86 -2.84 10.32 11.70
N ILE A 87 -2.02 9.89 10.76
CA ILE A 87 -2.45 9.37 9.45
C ILE A 87 -1.84 8.00 9.26
N GLN A 88 -2.68 7.06 8.86
CA GLN A 88 -2.29 5.76 8.36
C GLN A 88 -2.82 5.63 6.94
N LEU A 89 -1.93 5.36 5.99
CA LEU A 89 -2.25 5.16 4.59
C LEU A 89 -1.66 3.84 4.13
N LEU A 90 -2.53 2.95 3.68
CA LEU A 90 -2.19 1.67 3.11
C LEU A 90 -2.39 1.76 1.59
N LEU A 91 -1.35 1.39 0.85
CA LEU A 91 -1.31 1.35 -0.60
C LEU A 91 -0.98 -0.07 -1.05
N THR A 92 -1.63 -0.56 -2.11
CA THR A 92 -1.31 -1.87 -2.70
C THR A 92 -0.63 -1.74 -4.06
N PHE A 93 0.28 -2.66 -4.34
CA PHE A 93 1.08 -2.70 -5.55
C PHE A 93 1.09 -4.12 -6.12
N SER A 94 1.02 -4.25 -7.43
CA SER A 94 1.35 -5.49 -8.12
C SER A 94 2.84 -5.50 -8.40
N TYR A 95 3.49 -6.63 -8.12
CA TYR A 95 4.91 -6.80 -8.33
C TYR A 95 5.16 -8.07 -9.13
N GLN A 96 5.91 -7.92 -10.22
CA GLN A 96 6.17 -9.02 -11.15
C GLN A 96 7.66 -9.12 -11.51
N LEU A 97 8.20 -10.34 -11.40
CA LEU A 97 9.49 -10.75 -11.95
C LEU A 97 9.24 -11.75 -13.08
N ARG A 98 10.01 -11.67 -14.17
CA ARG A 98 9.74 -12.48 -15.37
C ARG A 98 10.94 -13.26 -15.89
N ARG A 99 12.18 -12.89 -15.56
CA ARG A 99 13.35 -13.44 -16.28
C ARG A 99 13.83 -14.78 -15.77
N MET A 100 14.16 -14.92 -14.49
CA MET A 100 14.68 -16.19 -13.93
C MET A 100 13.59 -16.97 -13.19
N ALA A 101 12.95 -16.32 -12.22
CA ALA A 101 11.79 -16.84 -11.51
C ALA A 101 10.58 -15.98 -11.88
N ALA A 102 9.51 -16.60 -12.37
CA ALA A 102 8.28 -15.88 -12.63
C ALA A 102 7.56 -15.70 -11.29
N VAL A 103 7.66 -14.53 -10.69
CA VAL A 103 6.98 -14.21 -9.42
C VAL A 103 5.89 -13.21 -9.71
N VAL A 104 4.69 -13.49 -9.24
CA VAL A 104 3.59 -12.53 -9.21
C VAL A 104 3.16 -12.40 -7.76
N MET A 105 3.18 -11.18 -7.25
CA MET A 105 2.78 -10.91 -5.88
C MET A 105 2.02 -9.60 -5.76
N GLN A 106 1.12 -9.54 -4.79
CA GLN A 106 0.56 -8.28 -4.33
C GLN A 106 1.31 -7.81 -3.09
N SER A 107 2.03 -6.69 -3.22
CA SER A 107 2.73 -6.04 -2.12
C SER A 107 1.91 -4.89 -1.53
N MET A 108 2.29 -4.49 -0.33
CA MET A 108 1.65 -3.41 0.41
C MET A 108 2.69 -2.43 0.91
N VAL A 109 2.36 -1.14 0.88
CA VAL A 109 3.07 -0.09 1.60
C VAL A 109 2.16 0.46 2.68
N LEU A 110 2.64 0.46 3.90
CA LEU A 110 1.98 1.10 5.03
C LEU A 110 2.76 2.35 5.41
N LEU A 111 2.12 3.50 5.28
CA LEU A 111 2.64 4.79 5.73
C LEU A 111 1.91 5.17 7.01
N GLN A 112 2.67 5.39 8.08
CA GLN A 112 2.13 5.84 9.36
C GLN A 112 2.92 7.06 9.81
N SER A 113 2.21 8.13 10.14
CA SER A 113 2.80 9.34 10.71
C SER A 113 1.90 9.84 11.81
N SER A 114 2.49 10.11 12.97
CA SER A 114 1.80 10.69 14.12
C SER A 114 2.54 11.91 14.61
N SER A 115 1.79 12.88 15.08
CA SER A 115 2.30 14.14 15.61
C SER A 115 1.50 14.53 16.86
N PRO A 116 2.16 15.03 17.91
CA PRO A 116 1.47 15.58 19.07
C PRO A 116 0.74 16.90 18.77
N VAL A 117 1.04 17.52 17.63
CA VAL A 117 0.45 18.78 17.15
C VAL A 117 -0.37 18.50 15.88
N PRO A 118 -1.52 19.17 15.68
CA PRO A 118 -2.32 19.05 14.46
C PRO A 118 -1.49 19.23 13.18
N MET A 119 -1.61 18.27 12.27
CA MET A 119 -0.96 18.28 10.97
C MET A 119 -1.85 18.97 9.93
N SER A 120 -1.27 19.88 9.17
CA SER A 120 -1.90 20.47 7.97
C SER A 120 -1.46 19.80 6.67
N GLN A 121 -0.22 19.29 6.63
CA GLN A 121 0.36 18.65 5.46
C GLN A 121 1.35 17.55 5.89
N LEU A 122 1.34 16.44 5.15
CA LEU A 122 2.29 15.36 5.28
C LEU A 122 2.98 15.14 3.93
N PHE A 123 4.29 15.20 3.90
CA PHE A 123 5.10 14.91 2.71
C PHE A 123 6.03 13.73 2.99
N ILE A 124 5.92 12.69 2.17
CA ILE A 124 6.73 11.48 2.26
C ILE A 124 7.37 11.24 0.90
N SER A 125 8.69 11.02 0.89
CA SER A 125 9.46 10.66 -0.29
C SER A 125 10.45 9.56 0.08
N GLY A 126 10.53 8.51 -0.72
CA GLY A 126 11.42 7.39 -0.49
C GLY A 126 11.40 6.39 -1.63
N ASP A 127 12.31 5.41 -1.55
CA ASP A 127 12.41 4.34 -2.53
C ASP A 127 11.53 3.16 -2.11
N LEU A 128 10.80 2.58 -3.06
CA LEU A 128 10.15 1.29 -2.86
C LEU A 128 11.17 0.18 -3.12
N LYS A 129 11.56 -0.55 -2.07
CA LYS A 129 12.51 -1.67 -2.17
C LYS A 129 11.83 -2.97 -1.76
N LEU A 130 11.96 -3.99 -2.59
CA LEU A 130 11.58 -5.34 -2.19
C LEU A 130 12.69 -5.95 -1.33
N GLN A 131 12.32 -6.42 -0.13
CA GLN A 131 13.20 -7.22 0.71
C GLN A 131 12.84 -8.70 0.57
N GLN A 132 13.70 -9.45 -0.10
CA GLN A 132 13.56 -10.90 -0.23
C GLN A 132 14.05 -11.59 1.06
N LYS A 133 13.16 -12.30 1.76
CA LYS A 133 13.52 -13.06 2.97
C LYS A 133 14.10 -14.44 2.67
N GLU A 134 13.57 -15.10 1.63
CA GLU A 134 13.98 -16.44 1.23
C GLU A 134 14.47 -16.47 -0.23
N PRO A 135 15.51 -17.25 -0.55
CA PRO A 135 15.96 -17.42 -1.92
C PRO A 135 14.85 -17.99 -2.82
N LEU A 136 14.59 -17.32 -3.93
CA LEU A 136 13.68 -17.82 -4.96
C LEU A 136 14.38 -18.93 -5.75
N SER A 137 13.62 -19.95 -6.13
CA SER A 137 14.13 -21.00 -7.02
C SER A 137 14.48 -20.39 -8.37
N HIS A 138 15.54 -20.88 -9.00
CA HIS A 138 16.05 -20.32 -10.27
C HIS A 138 15.11 -20.50 -11.47
N ARG A 139 13.99 -21.23 -11.29
CA ARG A 139 12.93 -21.52 -12.26
C ARG A 139 11.63 -21.74 -11.50
N GLY A 140 10.51 -21.49 -12.18
CA GLY A 140 9.17 -21.78 -11.67
C GLY A 140 8.27 -20.56 -11.73
N LEU A 141 6.97 -20.83 -11.61
CA LEU A 141 5.94 -19.82 -11.40
C LEU A 141 5.60 -19.82 -9.90
N HIS A 142 5.85 -18.69 -9.24
CA HIS A 142 5.51 -18.45 -7.85
C HIS A 142 4.33 -17.48 -7.80
N THR A 143 3.14 -18.01 -7.57
CA THR A 143 1.89 -17.26 -7.44
C THR A 143 1.32 -17.32 -6.03
N ASP A 144 2.03 -17.96 -5.09
CA ASP A 144 1.59 -18.11 -3.69
C ASP A 144 1.36 -16.74 -3.01
N TYR A 145 2.05 -15.71 -3.50
CA TYR A 145 1.95 -14.33 -3.02
C TYR A 145 0.96 -13.47 -3.82
N ASN A 146 0.32 -14.03 -4.85
CA ASN A 146 -0.69 -13.36 -5.69
C ASN A 146 -2.09 -13.49 -5.08
N VAL A 147 -2.20 -13.06 -3.82
CA VAL A 147 -3.46 -13.05 -3.07
C VAL A 147 -3.72 -11.63 -2.60
N SER A 148 -4.97 -11.19 -2.75
CA SER A 148 -5.42 -9.87 -2.32
C SER A 148 -5.08 -9.62 -0.86
N VAL A 149 -4.39 -8.50 -0.61
CA VAL A 149 -4.02 -8.08 0.75
C VAL A 149 -5.26 -7.65 1.54
N ILE A 150 -6.26 -7.09 0.84
CA ILE A 150 -7.52 -6.63 1.42
C ILE A 150 -8.66 -7.40 0.75
N ASP A 151 -9.53 -7.97 1.58
CA ASP A 151 -10.77 -8.58 1.12
C ASP A 151 -11.84 -7.49 0.88
N SER A 152 -11.84 -6.93 -0.32
CA SER A 152 -12.75 -5.87 -0.75
C SER A 152 -14.22 -6.30 -0.84
N ALA A 153 -14.48 -7.61 -0.94
CA ALA A 153 -15.82 -8.16 -1.03
C ALA A 153 -16.43 -8.43 0.35
N SER A 154 -15.62 -8.48 1.40
CA SER A 154 -16.10 -8.74 2.74
C SER A 154 -17.07 -7.64 3.23
N PRO A 155 -18.23 -8.04 3.81
CA PRO A 155 -19.15 -7.12 4.46
C PRO A 155 -18.74 -6.78 5.90
N PHE A 156 -17.68 -7.41 6.43
CA PHE A 156 -17.30 -7.28 7.83
C PHE A 156 -16.26 -6.18 8.04
N ALA A 157 -16.47 -5.32 9.04
CA ALA A 157 -15.51 -4.27 9.40
C ALA A 157 -14.14 -4.83 9.81
N SER A 158 -14.09 -6.04 10.39
CA SER A 158 -12.85 -6.72 10.77
C SER A 158 -11.93 -7.03 9.59
N SER A 159 -12.48 -7.22 8.39
CA SER A 159 -11.69 -7.47 7.18
C SER A 159 -10.91 -6.23 6.71
N TYR A 160 -11.30 -5.04 7.18
CA TYR A 160 -10.65 -3.77 6.87
C TYR A 160 -9.83 -3.22 8.06
N ASP A 161 -9.74 -3.98 9.16
CA ASP A 161 -8.88 -3.61 10.27
C ASP A 161 -7.41 -3.70 9.84
N LEU A 162 -6.70 -2.58 9.93
CA LEU A 162 -5.30 -2.46 9.53
C LEU A 162 -4.41 -3.45 10.27
N THR A 163 -4.68 -3.71 11.54
CA THR A 163 -3.88 -4.67 12.35
C THR A 163 -3.99 -6.08 11.76
N SER A 164 -5.23 -6.50 11.47
CA SER A 164 -5.52 -7.79 10.86
C SER A 164 -4.90 -7.92 9.46
N ILE A 165 -4.98 -6.87 8.64
CA ILE A 165 -4.37 -6.84 7.29
C ILE A 165 -2.84 -6.98 7.37
N ILE A 166 -2.18 -6.20 8.23
CA ILE A 166 -0.73 -6.24 8.41
C ILE A 166 -0.28 -7.61 8.89
N ARG A 167 -0.99 -8.19 9.86
CA ARG A 167 -0.67 -9.51 10.40
C ARG A 167 -0.78 -10.59 9.32
N ASN A 168 -1.88 -10.62 8.56
CA ASN A 168 -2.05 -11.59 7.47
C ASN A 168 -0.97 -11.41 6.39
N TYR A 169 -0.60 -10.17 6.07
CA TYR A 169 0.50 -9.88 5.14
C TYR A 169 1.85 -10.38 5.65
N GLN A 170 2.13 -10.27 6.96
CA GLN A 170 3.37 -10.78 7.55
C GLN A 170 3.40 -12.30 7.64
N GLU A 171 2.27 -12.97 7.92
CA GLU A 171 2.19 -14.43 7.94
C GLU A 171 2.39 -15.03 6.55
N ARG A 172 1.98 -14.30 5.50
CA ARG A 172 2.17 -14.71 4.10
C ARG A 172 3.62 -14.61 3.62
N ASN A 173 4.41 -13.62 4.06
CA ASN A 173 5.73 -13.28 3.50
C ASN A 173 6.88 -13.50 4.49
#